data_AF-A0A8S4RMD9-F1
#
_entry.id   AF-A0A8S4RMD9-F1
#
_cell.length_a   1.000
_cell.length_b   1.000
_cell.length_c   1.000
_cell.angle_alpha   90.00
_cell.angle_beta   90.00
_cell.angle_gamma   90.00
#
_symmetry.space_group_name_H-M   'P 1'
#
loop_
_entity.id
_entity.type
_entity.pdbx_description
1 polymer ?
#
loop_
_entity_poly.entity_id
_entity_poly.type
_entity_poly.pdbx_seq_one_letter_code
_entity_poly.pdbx_strand_id
1 'polypeptide(L)'
;MCILPILTYGCQTWGLTKAHQQKLKVCQHRMERSMLNIKLKDKWSIRKIRKATGVTDVPRKIKRLKWRWTGHVVRSSKEKWTKEIISWYPRDGKRKKGRPQKRWEDDLPKGWRRIARDRAHWSILEEAYVQGQPD
;
A
#
# COMPACT_ATOMS: atom_id res chain seq x y z
N MET A 1 -12.85 -3.08 15.26
CA MET A 1 -12.65 -4.18 14.29
C MET A 1 -11.16 -4.32 13.96
N CYS A 2 -10.53 -5.43 14.35
CA CYS A 2 -9.07 -5.55 14.43
C CYS A 2 -8.39 -6.11 13.16
N ILE A 3 -9.12 -6.35 12.07
CA ILE A 3 -8.56 -6.97 10.85
C ILE A 3 -7.52 -6.05 10.18
N LEU A 4 -7.84 -4.76 10.05
CA LEU A 4 -7.00 -3.85 9.26
C LEU A 4 -5.60 -3.63 9.85
N PRO A 5 -5.40 -3.37 11.16
CA PRO A 5 -4.07 -3.21 11.72
C PRO A 5 -3.18 -4.46 11.51
N ILE A 6 -3.75 -5.65 11.70
CA ILE A 6 -3.03 -6.92 11.55
C ILE A 6 -2.60 -7.12 10.09
N LEU A 7 -3.51 -6.93 9.13
CA LEU A 7 -3.20 -7.14 7.71
C LEU A 7 -2.29 -6.05 7.11
N THR A 8 -2.25 -4.87 7.72
CA THR A 8 -1.50 -3.72 7.18
C THR A 8 -0.17 -3.46 7.87
N TYR A 9 0.14 -4.24 8.91
CA TYR A 9 1.41 -4.13 9.62
C TYR A 9 2.59 -4.33 8.67
N GLY A 10 3.54 -3.38 8.68
CA GLY A 10 4.73 -3.40 7.84
C GLY A 10 4.50 -3.21 6.33
N CYS A 11 3.26 -3.15 5.85
CA CYS A 11 2.97 -3.13 4.41
C CYS A 11 3.52 -1.90 3.67
N GLN A 12 3.80 -0.81 4.39
CA GLN A 12 4.38 0.42 3.84
C GLN A 12 5.79 0.22 3.25
N THR A 13 6.52 -0.83 3.64
CA THR A 13 7.88 -1.14 3.14
C THR A 13 7.88 -2.17 2.00
N TRP A 14 6.73 -2.72 1.62
CA TRP A 14 6.65 -3.77 0.61
C TRP A 14 6.60 -3.23 -0.83
N GLY A 15 7.15 -3.99 -1.78
CA GLY A 15 6.89 -3.84 -3.22
C GLY A 15 5.67 -4.66 -3.62
N LEU A 16 4.46 -4.08 -3.54
CA LEU A 16 3.23 -4.85 -3.71
C LEU A 16 2.95 -5.18 -5.19
N THR A 17 3.04 -6.46 -5.53
CA THR A 17 2.53 -6.98 -6.80
C THR A 17 1.00 -7.11 -6.78
N LYS A 18 0.37 -7.17 -7.96
CA LYS A 18 -1.07 -7.44 -8.09
C LYS A 18 -1.47 -8.76 -7.42
N ALA A 19 -0.59 -9.77 -7.48
CA ALA A 19 -0.81 -11.07 -6.82
C ALA A 19 -0.83 -10.95 -5.29
N HIS A 20 0.08 -10.18 -4.69
CA HIS A 20 0.05 -9.92 -3.24
C HIS A 20 -1.23 -9.19 -2.83
N GLN A 21 -1.63 -8.16 -3.58
CA GLN A 21 -2.87 -7.42 -3.32
C GLN A 21 -4.10 -8.34 -3.38
N GLN A 22 -4.15 -9.26 -4.35
CA GLN A 22 -5.26 -10.20 -4.47
C GLN A 22 -5.32 -11.17 -3.29
N LYS A 23 -4.17 -11.72 -2.85
CA LYS A 23 -4.11 -12.59 -1.66
C LYS A 23 -4.60 -11.87 -0.40
N LEU A 24 -4.21 -10.60 -0.21
CA LEU A 24 -4.66 -9.78 0.92
C LEU A 24 -6.17 -9.50 0.87
N LYS A 25 -6.72 -9.22 -0.32
CA LYS A 25 -8.19 -9.07 -0.49
C LYS A 25 -8.94 -10.35 -0.12
N VAL A 26 -8.46 -11.51 -0.59
CA VAL A 26 -9.08 -12.80 -0.27
C VAL A 26 -9.02 -13.07 1.24
N CYS A 27 -7.89 -12.79 1.88
CA CYS A 27 -7.74 -12.91 3.33
C CYS A 27 -8.72 -12.00 4.08
N GLN A 28 -8.79 -10.72 3.71
CA GLN A 28 -9.77 -9.77 4.25
C GLN A 28 -11.20 -10.31 4.15
N HIS A 29 -11.63 -10.76 2.96
CA HIS A 29 -12.99 -11.26 2.76
C HIS A 29 -13.29 -12.52 3.59
N ARG A 30 -12.32 -13.42 3.75
CA ARG A 30 -12.49 -14.59 4.63
C ARG A 30 -12.68 -14.18 6.09
N MET A 31 -11.88 -13.22 6.57
CA MET A 31 -12.00 -12.71 7.93
C MET A 31 -13.34 -11.99 8.14
N GLU A 32 -13.77 -11.14 7.20
CA GLU A 32 -15.07 -10.44 7.25
C GLU A 32 -16.24 -11.43 7.32
N ARG A 33 -16.20 -12.51 6.55
CA ARG A 33 -17.21 -13.57 6.59
C ARG A 33 -17.23 -14.29 7.93
N SER A 34 -16.05 -14.60 8.48
CA SER A 34 -15.92 -15.25 9.78
C SER A 34 -16.46 -14.37 10.90
N MET A 35 -16.19 -13.05 10.85
CA MET A 35 -16.67 -12.10 11.87
C MET A 35 -18.20 -12.00 11.91
N LEU A 36 -18.84 -12.07 10.74
CA LEU A 36 -20.30 -12.03 10.63
C LEU A 36 -20.96 -13.42 10.72
N ASN A 37 -20.16 -14.48 10.96
CA ASN A 37 -20.59 -15.88 10.97
C ASN A 37 -21.38 -16.31 9.70
N ILE A 38 -21.01 -15.77 8.53
CA ILE A 38 -21.72 -16.01 7.26
C ILE A 38 -21.21 -17.28 6.59
N LYS A 39 -22.12 -18.24 6.41
CA LYS A 39 -21.86 -19.50 5.72
C LYS A 39 -21.98 -19.34 4.21
N LEU A 40 -21.40 -20.27 3.46
CA LEU A 40 -21.44 -20.23 1.99
C LEU A 40 -22.89 -20.35 1.47
N LYS A 41 -23.75 -21.06 2.22
CA LYS A 41 -25.17 -21.25 1.94
C LYS A 41 -25.98 -19.95 1.92
N ASP A 42 -25.56 -18.93 2.68
CA ASP A 42 -26.27 -17.66 2.76
C ASP A 42 -26.18 -16.85 1.45
N LYS A 43 -25.23 -17.20 0.57
CA LYS A 43 -25.01 -16.58 -0.75
C LYS A 43 -24.88 -15.05 -0.71
N TRP A 44 -24.37 -14.49 0.40
CA TRP A 44 -24.10 -13.06 0.49
C TRP A 44 -23.00 -12.63 -0.48
N SER A 45 -23.27 -11.59 -1.25
CA SER A 45 -22.27 -10.95 -2.09
C SER A 45 -21.20 -10.25 -1.24
N ILE A 46 -19.99 -10.14 -1.78
CA ILE A 46 -18.88 -9.41 -1.14
C ILE A 46 -19.27 -7.95 -0.87
N ARG A 47 -20.02 -7.32 -1.79
CA ARG A 47 -20.54 -5.95 -1.60
C ARG A 47 -21.45 -5.84 -0.37
N LYS A 48 -22.33 -6.83 -0.16
CA LYS A 48 -23.24 -6.88 1.01
C LYS A 48 -22.45 -7.04 2.32
N ILE A 49 -21.47 -7.95 2.34
CA ILE A 49 -20.58 -8.17 3.49
C ILE A 49 -19.80 -6.89 3.84
N ARG A 50 -19.29 -6.20 2.83
CA ARG A 50 -18.56 -4.93 3.01
C ARG A 50 -19.44 -3.79 3.52
N LYS A 51 -20.68 -3.69 3.03
CA LYS A 51 -21.64 -2.70 3.54
C LYS A 51 -21.99 -2.96 5.01
N ALA A 52 -22.08 -4.22 5.42
CA ALA A 52 -22.35 -4.61 6.80
C ALA A 52 -21.15 -4.36 7.75
N THR A 53 -19.92 -4.58 7.29
CA THR A 53 -18.72 -4.39 8.12
C THR A 53 -18.19 -2.95 8.13
N GLY A 54 -18.44 -2.17 7.07
CA GLY A 54 -17.93 -0.80 6.94
C GLY A 54 -16.40 -0.70 6.79
N VAL A 55 -15.72 -1.82 6.57
CA VAL A 55 -14.25 -1.89 6.55
C VAL A 55 -13.71 -1.35 5.22
N THR A 56 -12.66 -0.53 5.29
CA THR A 56 -11.97 -0.01 4.10
C THR A 56 -11.20 -1.12 3.39
N ASP A 57 -11.04 -1.03 2.07
CA ASP A 57 -10.18 -1.97 1.33
C ASP A 57 -8.74 -1.99 1.85
N VAL A 58 -8.22 -3.18 2.15
CA VAL A 58 -6.82 -3.36 2.56
C VAL A 58 -5.83 -2.74 1.57
N PRO A 59 -5.93 -2.96 0.24
CA PRO A 59 -5.01 -2.32 -0.71
C PRO A 59 -5.06 -0.79 -0.67
N ARG A 60 -6.25 -0.21 -0.46
CA ARG A 60 -6.43 1.25 -0.33
C ARG A 60 -5.69 1.77 0.90
N LYS A 61 -5.86 1.07 2.03
CA LYS A 61 -5.17 1.39 3.29
C LYS A 61 -3.65 1.26 3.16
N ILE A 62 -3.17 0.20 2.52
CA ILE A 62 -1.73 -0.04 2.30
C ILE A 62 -1.10 1.09 1.47
N LYS A 63 -1.73 1.47 0.34
CA LYS A 63 -1.27 2.61 -0.47
C LYS A 63 -1.19 3.87 0.38
N ARG A 64 -2.24 4.18 1.14
CA ARG A 64 -2.26 5.36 2.02
C ARG A 64 -1.12 5.34 3.05
N LEU A 65 -0.90 4.20 3.71
CA LEU A 65 0.19 4.04 4.67
C LEU A 65 1.56 4.21 4.01
N LYS A 66 1.77 3.60 2.85
CA LYS A 66 2.99 3.76 2.05
C LYS A 66 3.25 5.21 1.67
N TRP A 67 2.23 5.93 1.20
CA TRP A 67 2.32 7.35 0.86
C TRP A 67 2.73 8.21 2.06
N ARG A 68 2.03 8.06 3.18
CA ARG A 68 2.31 8.83 4.40
C ARG A 68 3.68 8.51 4.99
N TRP A 69 4.05 7.23 5.02
CA TRP A 69 5.35 6.77 5.50
C TRP A 69 6.49 7.33 4.63
N THR A 70 6.34 7.29 3.31
CA THR A 70 7.32 7.85 2.37
C THR A 70 7.57 9.34 2.63
N GLY A 71 6.50 10.14 2.73
CA GLY A 71 6.62 11.55 3.07
C GLY A 71 7.24 11.79 4.45
N HIS A 72 6.91 10.96 5.44
CA HIS A 72 7.50 11.03 6.77
C HIS A 72 9.02 10.76 6.73
N VAL A 73 9.47 9.73 6.01
CA VAL A 73 10.89 9.40 5.92
C VAL A 73 11.68 10.49 5.21
N VAL A 74 11.17 11.02 4.09
CA VAL A 74 11.84 12.11 3.34
C VAL A 74 12.03 13.36 4.20
N ARG A 75 11.01 13.72 4.98
CA ARG A 75 11.01 14.92 5.84
C ARG A 75 11.63 14.68 7.21
N SER A 76 12.06 13.46 7.52
CA SER A 76 12.73 13.18 8.79
C SER A 76 14.10 13.85 8.79
N SER A 77 14.35 14.68 9.82
CA SER A 77 15.63 15.38 10.03
C SER A 77 16.73 14.45 10.52
N LYS A 78 16.36 13.40 11.27
CA LYS A 78 17.31 12.41 11.78
C LYS A 78 17.89 11.60 10.62
N GLU A 79 19.22 11.51 10.57
CA GLU A 79 19.91 10.49 9.81
C GLU A 79 19.51 9.13 10.38
N LYS A 80 18.78 8.38 9.55
CA LYS A 80 18.33 7.03 9.84
C LYS A 80 18.75 6.19 8.66
N TRP A 81 19.22 4.98 8.92
CA TRP A 81 19.43 3.92 7.92
C TRP A 81 18.30 3.82 6.90
N THR A 82 17.05 4.05 7.33
CA THR A 82 15.88 4.08 6.42
C THR A 82 16.00 5.10 5.29
N LYS A 83 16.53 6.30 5.57
CA LYS A 83 16.69 7.37 4.58
C LYS A 83 17.82 7.05 3.60
N GLU A 84 18.90 6.44 4.09
CA GLU A 84 20.02 5.95 3.27
C GLU A 84 19.61 4.80 2.37
N ILE A 85 18.91 3.78 2.89
CA ILE A 85 18.44 2.64 2.09
C ILE A 85 17.48 3.10 0.99
N ILE A 86 16.61 4.06 1.29
CA ILE A 86 15.71 4.65 0.30
C ILE A 86 16.48 5.50 -0.71
N SER A 87 17.52 6.23 -0.27
CA SER A 87 18.31 7.07 -1.18
C SER A 87 19.23 6.25 -2.08
N TRP A 88 19.65 5.08 -1.61
CA TRP A 88 20.59 4.18 -2.25
C TRP A 88 20.08 3.65 -3.58
N TYR A 89 20.96 3.73 -4.58
CA TYR A 89 20.72 3.21 -5.92
C TYR A 89 21.98 2.43 -6.34
N PRO A 90 21.87 1.11 -6.60
CA PRO A 90 23.01 0.33 -7.08
C PRO A 90 23.50 0.90 -8.42
N ARG A 91 24.75 1.37 -8.48
CA ARG A 91 25.35 1.88 -9.72
C ARG A 91 25.81 0.75 -10.64
N ASP A 92 26.14 -0.40 -10.08
CA ASP A 92 26.67 -1.54 -10.81
C ASP A 92 25.55 -2.53 -11.15
N GLY A 93 25.35 -2.76 -12.45
CA GLY A 93 24.43 -3.76 -12.99
C GLY A 93 23.21 -3.20 -13.72
N LYS A 94 22.85 -3.85 -14.84
CA LYS A 94 21.63 -3.56 -15.60
C LYS A 94 20.51 -4.49 -15.18
N ARG A 95 19.29 -3.96 -15.07
CA ARG A 95 18.10 -4.75 -14.73
C ARG A 95 17.77 -5.69 -15.90
N LYS A 96 17.44 -6.96 -15.60
CA LYS A 96 17.03 -7.92 -16.63
C LYS A 96 15.80 -7.42 -17.39
N LYS A 97 15.81 -7.55 -18.71
CA LYS A 97 14.67 -7.23 -19.58
C LYS A 97 13.53 -8.24 -19.35
N GLY A 98 12.29 -7.83 -19.61
CA GLY A 98 11.09 -8.69 -19.48
C GLY A 98 10.37 -8.52 -18.14
N ARG A 99 10.54 -9.46 -17.21
CA ARG A 99 9.82 -9.50 -15.92
C ARG A 99 10.76 -9.24 -14.73
N PRO A 100 11.26 -8.01 -14.55
CA PRO A 100 12.05 -7.68 -13.38
C PRO A 100 11.19 -7.78 -12.10
N GLN A 101 11.80 -8.15 -10.98
CA GLN A 101 11.14 -8.10 -9.67
C GLN A 101 10.70 -6.68 -9.35
N LYS A 102 9.52 -6.50 -8.76
CA LYS A 102 8.98 -5.19 -8.40
C LYS A 102 9.74 -4.58 -7.23
N ARG A 103 10.23 -3.35 -7.38
CA ARG A 103 10.85 -2.58 -6.29
C ARG A 103 9.79 -1.89 -5.45
N TRP A 104 10.18 -1.51 -4.24
CA TRP A 104 9.36 -0.65 -3.40
C TRP A 104 9.09 0.72 -4.06
N GLU A 105 10.09 1.32 -4.72
CA GLU A 105 9.99 2.62 -5.39
C GLU A 105 9.12 2.60 -6.65
N ASP A 106 8.95 1.43 -7.29
CA ASP A 106 8.15 1.28 -8.53
C ASP A 106 6.66 1.61 -8.29
N ASP A 107 6.23 1.67 -7.03
CA ASP A 107 4.88 2.09 -6.62
C ASP A 107 4.73 3.61 -6.42
N LEU A 108 5.79 4.41 -6.57
CA LEU A 108 5.76 5.85 -6.32
C LEU A 108 5.84 6.64 -7.65
N PRO A 109 5.23 7.84 -7.74
CA PRO A 109 5.26 8.64 -8.95
C PRO A 109 6.68 9.12 -9.25
N LYS A 110 6.95 9.47 -10.51
CA LYS A 110 8.27 10.02 -10.89
C LYS A 110 8.54 11.32 -10.12
N GLY A 111 9.79 11.52 -9.71
CA GLY A 111 10.16 12.74 -8.97
C GLY A 111 9.56 12.84 -7.55
N TRP A 112 8.95 11.77 -7.02
CA TRP A 112 8.34 11.74 -5.68
C TRP A 112 9.27 12.28 -4.58
N ARG A 113 10.60 12.11 -4.71
CA ARG A 113 11.60 12.60 -3.74
C ARG A 113 11.53 14.12 -3.55
N ARG A 114 11.28 14.87 -4.63
CA ARG A 114 11.12 16.34 -4.60
C ARG A 114 9.76 16.73 -4.03
N ILE A 115 8.70 16.09 -4.55
CA ILE A 115 7.30 16.34 -4.17
C ILE A 115 7.09 16.06 -2.66
N ALA A 116 7.66 14.98 -2.14
CA ALA A 116 7.51 14.57 -0.75
C ALA A 116 8.11 15.55 0.28
N ARG A 117 8.99 16.49 -0.13
CA ARG A 117 9.52 17.51 0.78
C ARG A 117 8.45 18.53 1.17
N ASP A 118 7.59 18.91 0.23
CA ASP A 118 6.44 19.77 0.49
C ASP A 118 5.32 18.93 1.12
N ARG A 119 5.01 19.21 2.39
CA ARG A 119 3.96 18.49 3.12
C ARG A 119 2.57 18.77 2.55
N ALA A 120 2.28 20.01 2.17
CA ALA A 120 0.95 20.40 1.69
C ALA A 120 0.69 19.75 0.33
N HIS A 121 1.63 19.90 -0.60
CA HIS A 121 1.53 19.29 -1.92
C HIS A 121 1.48 17.75 -1.85
N TRP A 122 2.32 17.12 -1.00
CA TRP A 122 2.27 15.68 -0.77
C TRP A 122 0.91 15.21 -0.21
N SER A 123 0.28 15.98 0.66
CA SER A 123 -1.02 15.63 1.23
C SER A 123 -2.15 15.68 0.20
N ILE A 124 -2.12 16.66 -0.71
CA ILE A 124 -3.14 16.84 -1.76
C ILE A 124 -3.13 15.64 -2.72
N LEU A 125 -1.95 15.16 -3.10
CA LEU A 125 -1.79 14.04 -4.03
C LEU A 125 -2.15 12.66 -3.42
N GLU A 126 -2.42 12.58 -2.11
CA GLU A 126 -2.70 11.31 -1.44
C GLU A 126 -3.91 10.58 -2.05
N GLU A 127 -5.02 11.27 -2.31
CA GLU A 127 -6.22 10.60 -2.87
C GLU A 127 -6.00 10.13 -4.31
N ALA A 128 -5.33 10.93 -5.15
CA ALA A 128 -4.99 10.54 -6.53
C ALA A 128 -4.12 9.28 -6.55
N TYR A 129 -3.09 9.24 -5.69
CA TYR A 129 -2.23 8.09 -5.50
C TYR A 129 -2.98 6.83 -5.07
N VAL A 130 -3.86 6.98 -4.08
CA VAL A 130 -4.64 5.88 -3.54
C VAL A 130 -5.61 5.30 -4.58
N GLN A 131 -6.28 6.17 -5.34
CA GLN A 131 -7.17 5.76 -6.44
C GLN A 131 -6.39 5.10 -7.59
N GLY A 132 -5.10 5.37 -7.72
CA GLY A 132 -4.25 4.79 -8.75
C GLY A 132 -4.48 5.42 -10.11
N GLN A 133 -4.83 6.71 -10.14
CA GLN A 133 -4.77 7.47 -11.38
C GLN A 133 -3.32 7.47 -11.87
N PRO A 134 -3.06 7.05 -13.13
CA PRO A 134 -1.77 7.34 -13.75
C PRO A 134 -1.67 8.85 -13.91
N ASP A 135 -0.50 9.40 -13.56
CA ASP A 135 -0.07 10.72 -14.05
C ASP A 135 -0.05 10.71 -15.60
#